data_AF-A0A1I7TY35-F1
#
_entry.id   AF-A0A1I7TY35-F1
#
_cell.length_a   1.000
_cell.length_b   1.000
_cell.length_c   1.000
_cell.angle_alpha   90.00
_cell.angle_beta   90.00
_cell.angle_gamma   90.00
#
_symmetry.space_group_name_H-M   'P 1'
#
loop_
_entity.id
_entity.type
_entity.pdbx_description
1 polymer ?
#
loop_
_entity_poly.entity_id
_entity_poly.type
_entity_poly.pdbx_seq_one_letter_code
_entity_poly.pdbx_strand_id
1 'polypeptide(L)'
;MQISCPGGIINASTIKQYENCESIFNGIKLYNITGPIDLSSLYNVEYIRGPIDIQNTNLKNLSFLANVGDQKVNSNDENPQIFINLANNTEMTRLGFPLLMEIQNSKSSNMKLANFENLHPDFCLTVEEMAFFLENGIAFKNLQVKICPENRTKIHNTVICTFESMDRLPDGCNLIMGDLIVNPGDEDHFPKLENVRYLFGSLERKLKLSIDTHPDPIEMVYGRYC
;
A
#
# COMPACT_ATOMS: atom_id res chain seq x y z
N MET A 1 -2.92 -3.79 -32.73
CA MET A 1 -2.67 -2.34 -32.89
C MET A 1 -3.21 -1.73 -31.62
N GLN A 2 -2.34 -1.23 -30.74
CA GLN A 2 -2.77 -0.82 -29.40
C GLN A 2 -3.62 0.45 -29.47
N ILE A 3 -4.91 0.35 -29.13
CA ILE A 3 -5.84 1.47 -29.22
C ILE A 3 -5.65 2.36 -28.00
N SER A 4 -5.25 3.60 -28.27
CA SER A 4 -4.90 4.60 -27.27
C SER A 4 -5.99 5.66 -27.16
N CYS A 5 -6.42 5.95 -25.94
CA CYS A 5 -7.54 6.85 -25.68
C CYS A 5 -7.15 7.99 -24.72
N PRO A 6 -7.74 9.19 -24.92
CA PRO A 6 -7.59 10.28 -23.97
C PRO A 6 -8.39 9.95 -22.70
N GLY A 7 -7.71 9.94 -21.58
CA GLY A 7 -8.29 9.87 -20.23
C GLY A 7 -8.63 11.26 -19.69
N GLY A 8 -8.74 11.34 -18.36
CA GLY A 8 -9.28 12.50 -17.66
C GLY A 8 -10.56 12.14 -16.91
N ILE A 9 -11.53 13.05 -16.89
CA ILE A 9 -12.80 12.83 -16.18
C ILE A 9 -13.70 11.90 -16.99
N ILE A 10 -14.00 10.73 -16.42
CA ILE A 10 -14.87 9.71 -17.01
C ILE A 10 -16.18 9.68 -16.22
N ASN A 11 -17.30 9.63 -16.94
CA ASN A 11 -18.63 9.57 -16.35
C ASN A 11 -19.56 8.72 -17.25
N ALA A 12 -20.83 8.59 -16.86
CA ALA A 12 -21.79 7.74 -17.56
C ALA A 12 -22.00 8.11 -19.05
N SER A 13 -21.74 9.36 -19.47
CA SER A 13 -21.88 9.75 -20.88
C SER A 13 -20.63 9.47 -21.71
N THR A 14 -19.45 9.35 -21.09
CA THR A 14 -18.17 9.13 -21.78
C THR A 14 -17.64 7.71 -21.65
N ILE A 15 -18.06 6.94 -20.64
CA ILE A 15 -17.51 5.61 -20.32
C ILE A 15 -17.50 4.65 -21.52
N LYS A 16 -18.54 4.65 -22.36
CA LYS A 16 -18.63 3.76 -23.54
C LYS A 16 -17.57 4.04 -24.60
N GLN A 17 -16.97 5.22 -24.60
CA GLN A 17 -15.88 5.55 -25.52
C GLN A 17 -14.61 4.73 -25.22
N TYR A 18 -14.54 4.10 -24.03
CA TYR A 18 -13.38 3.35 -23.59
C TYR A 18 -13.39 1.87 -23.95
N GLU A 19 -14.49 1.35 -24.51
CA GLU A 19 -14.73 -0.10 -24.71
C GLU A 19 -13.62 -0.83 -25.49
N ASN A 20 -12.97 -0.14 -26.43
CA ASN A 20 -11.88 -0.69 -27.24
C ASN A 20 -10.49 -0.17 -26.84
N CYS A 21 -10.37 0.55 -25.72
CA CYS A 21 -9.10 1.15 -25.32
C CYS A 21 -8.21 0.13 -24.60
N GLU A 22 -7.01 -0.05 -25.12
CA GLU A 22 -5.95 -0.83 -24.48
C GLU A 22 -5.03 0.08 -23.64
N SER A 23 -4.93 1.36 -24.00
CA SER A 23 -4.10 2.35 -23.30
C SER A 23 -4.86 3.65 -23.02
N ILE A 24 -4.69 4.21 -21.81
CA ILE A 24 -5.27 5.51 -21.41
C ILE A 24 -4.16 6.52 -21.08
N PHE A 25 -4.24 7.71 -21.68
CA PHE A 25 -3.34 8.84 -21.39
C PHE A 25 -4.02 9.89 -20.53
N ASN A 26 -3.29 10.67 -19.74
CA ASN A 26 -3.83 11.65 -18.77
C ASN A 26 -4.60 11.05 -17.58
N GLY A 27 -4.45 9.75 -17.35
CA GLY A 27 -5.02 9.05 -16.20
C GLY A 27 -6.54 8.88 -16.25
N ILE A 28 -7.09 8.33 -15.17
CA ILE A 28 -8.53 8.08 -14.99
C ILE A 28 -8.99 8.89 -13.79
N LYS A 29 -10.04 9.69 -13.98
CA LYS A 29 -10.64 10.50 -12.91
C LYS A 29 -12.13 10.19 -12.81
N LEU A 30 -12.56 9.67 -11.67
CA LEU A 30 -13.95 9.33 -11.37
C LEU A 30 -14.40 10.14 -10.15
N TYR A 31 -15.31 11.09 -10.37
CA TYR A 31 -15.76 11.99 -9.31
C TYR A 31 -17.28 11.97 -9.17
N ASN A 32 -17.76 12.00 -7.92
CA ASN A 32 -19.17 12.19 -7.60
C ASN A 32 -20.09 11.13 -8.23
N ILE A 33 -19.63 9.88 -8.28
CA ILE A 33 -20.38 8.74 -8.82
C ILE A 33 -21.15 8.06 -7.68
N THR A 34 -22.40 8.48 -7.47
CA THR A 34 -23.27 7.98 -6.40
C THR A 34 -24.35 7.01 -6.89
N GLY A 35 -24.59 6.94 -8.20
CA GLY A 35 -25.51 6.01 -8.83
C GLY A 35 -24.81 4.79 -9.44
N PRO A 36 -25.57 3.76 -9.87
CA PRO A 36 -25.01 2.63 -10.58
C PRO A 36 -24.40 3.10 -11.90
N ILE A 37 -23.10 2.89 -12.06
CA ILE A 37 -22.38 3.07 -13.31
C ILE A 37 -21.77 1.73 -13.71
N ASP A 38 -21.90 1.39 -14.98
CA ASP A 38 -21.16 0.26 -15.53
C ASP A 38 -19.80 0.76 -16.04
N LEU A 39 -18.73 0.32 -15.37
CA LEU A 39 -17.34 0.64 -15.71
C LEU A 39 -16.68 -0.47 -16.55
N SER A 40 -17.45 -1.47 -17.02
CA SER A 40 -16.94 -2.59 -17.81
C SER A 40 -16.20 -2.16 -19.08
N SER A 41 -16.51 -0.99 -19.65
CA SER A 41 -15.76 -0.44 -20.78
C SER A 41 -14.29 -0.17 -20.48
N LEU A 42 -13.85 -0.13 -19.22
CA LEU A 42 -12.44 0.01 -18.83
C LEU A 42 -11.72 -1.33 -18.68
N TYR A 43 -12.43 -2.46 -18.81
CA TYR A 43 -11.87 -3.78 -18.56
C TYR A 43 -10.68 -4.10 -19.47
N ASN A 44 -10.71 -3.68 -20.74
CA ASN A 44 -9.65 -3.97 -21.71
C ASN A 44 -8.40 -3.07 -21.56
N VAL A 45 -8.40 -2.13 -20.62
CA VAL A 45 -7.27 -1.23 -20.42
C VAL A 45 -6.12 -2.00 -19.77
N GLU A 46 -4.98 -2.01 -20.44
CA GLU A 46 -3.76 -2.68 -20.02
C GLU A 46 -2.70 -1.69 -19.51
N TYR A 47 -2.69 -0.47 -20.08
CA TYR A 47 -1.68 0.55 -19.76
C TYR A 47 -2.31 1.91 -19.41
N ILE A 48 -1.85 2.52 -18.32
CA ILE A 48 -2.29 3.85 -17.89
C ILE A 48 -1.09 4.80 -17.78
N ARG A 49 -1.11 5.91 -18.52
CA ARG A 49 -0.20 7.03 -18.29
C ARG A 49 -0.92 8.17 -17.58
N GLY A 50 -0.63 8.35 -16.30
CA GLY A 50 -1.23 9.36 -15.44
C GLY A 50 -1.86 8.79 -14.17
N PRO A 51 -2.51 9.64 -13.35
CA PRO A 51 -3.06 9.22 -12.07
C PRO A 51 -4.38 8.46 -12.22
N ILE A 52 -4.66 7.60 -11.25
CA ILE A 52 -6.00 7.05 -11.00
C ILE A 52 -6.55 7.83 -9.80
N ASP A 53 -7.58 8.62 -10.03
CA ASP A 53 -8.12 9.54 -9.04
C ASP A 53 -9.63 9.34 -8.89
N ILE A 54 -10.04 8.71 -7.79
CA ILE A 54 -11.42 8.29 -7.53
C ILE A 54 -11.87 8.93 -6.23
N GLN A 55 -12.81 9.87 -6.32
CA GLN A 55 -13.25 10.63 -5.17
C GLN A 55 -14.77 10.78 -5.07
N ASN A 56 -15.29 10.71 -3.85
CA ASN A 56 -16.70 10.91 -3.53
C ASN A 56 -17.61 9.95 -4.34
N THR A 57 -17.27 8.66 -4.37
CA THR A 57 -18.01 7.63 -5.11
C THR A 57 -18.53 6.52 -4.20
N ASN A 58 -19.55 5.81 -4.69
CA ASN A 58 -20.07 4.59 -4.06
C ASN A 58 -19.42 3.31 -4.66
N LEU A 59 -18.25 3.44 -5.29
CA LEU A 59 -17.53 2.30 -5.86
C LEU A 59 -16.97 1.41 -4.74
N LYS A 60 -17.08 0.10 -4.92
CA LYS A 60 -16.68 -0.87 -3.88
C LYS A 60 -15.23 -1.33 -3.98
N ASN A 61 -14.64 -1.26 -5.17
CA ASN A 61 -13.27 -1.67 -5.50
C ASN A 61 -12.87 -1.21 -6.92
N LEU A 62 -11.66 -1.57 -7.34
CA LEU A 62 -11.07 -1.24 -8.65
C LEU A 62 -11.07 -2.41 -9.64
N SER A 63 -11.90 -3.43 -9.44
CA SER A 63 -11.89 -4.65 -10.28
C SER A 63 -12.21 -4.41 -11.76
N PHE A 64 -12.80 -3.26 -12.10
CA PHE A 64 -13.00 -2.83 -13.49
C PHE A 64 -11.69 -2.48 -14.21
N LEU A 65 -10.56 -2.39 -13.50
CA LEU A 65 -9.20 -2.23 -14.03
C LEU A 65 -8.38 -3.53 -13.96
N ALA A 66 -9.02 -4.70 -13.93
CA ALA A 66 -8.35 -5.98 -13.67
C ALA A 66 -7.22 -6.34 -14.67
N ASN A 67 -7.21 -5.78 -15.88
CA ASN A 67 -6.17 -6.08 -16.88
C ASN A 67 -5.04 -5.05 -16.93
N VAL A 68 -5.07 -4.00 -16.09
CA VAL A 68 -3.98 -3.02 -16.10
C VAL A 68 -2.70 -3.68 -15.59
N GLY A 69 -1.73 -3.85 -16.48
CA GLY A 69 -0.42 -4.42 -16.21
C GLY A 69 0.67 -3.39 -15.97
N ASP A 70 0.47 -2.15 -16.41
CA ASP A 70 1.49 -1.11 -16.33
C ASP A 70 0.88 0.28 -16.08
N GLN A 71 1.45 1.03 -15.14
CA GLN A 71 1.14 2.44 -14.91
C GLN A 71 2.40 3.30 -14.99
N LYS A 72 2.36 4.36 -15.80
CA LYS A 72 3.43 5.35 -15.87
C LYS A 72 3.00 6.69 -15.32
N VAL A 73 3.78 7.21 -14.39
CA VAL A 73 3.60 8.54 -13.79
C VAL A 73 4.78 9.45 -14.06
N ASN A 74 4.54 10.75 -13.92
CA ASN A 74 5.54 11.79 -14.08
C ASN A 74 5.55 12.66 -12.83
N SER A 75 5.97 12.05 -11.71
CA SER A 75 6.15 12.69 -10.42
C SER A 75 7.61 13.12 -10.27
N ASN A 76 7.88 14.26 -9.61
CA ASN A 76 9.23 14.70 -9.26
C ASN A 76 9.29 15.14 -7.79
N ASP A 77 10.49 15.21 -7.21
CA ASP A 77 10.63 15.44 -5.77
C ASP A 77 10.19 16.86 -5.34
N GLU A 78 10.27 17.84 -6.23
CA GLU A 78 9.79 19.21 -5.97
C GLU A 78 8.26 19.34 -6.02
N ASN A 79 7.60 18.48 -6.79
CA ASN A 79 6.15 18.43 -6.96
C ASN A 79 5.69 16.97 -7.07
N PRO A 80 5.66 16.25 -5.93
CA PRO A 80 5.33 14.84 -5.93
C PRO A 80 3.86 14.65 -6.27
N GLN A 81 3.58 13.84 -7.28
CA GLN A 81 2.21 13.56 -7.72
C GLN A 81 1.66 12.31 -7.06
N ILE A 82 0.39 12.39 -6.67
CA ILE A 82 -0.37 11.23 -6.21
C ILE A 82 -0.82 10.43 -7.43
N PHE A 83 -0.32 9.20 -7.58
CA PHE A 83 -0.63 8.36 -8.75
C PHE A 83 -1.85 7.46 -8.55
N ILE A 84 -2.19 7.12 -7.30
CA ILE A 84 -3.48 6.55 -6.92
C ILE A 84 -4.03 7.37 -5.76
N ASN A 85 -5.16 8.01 -6.00
CA ASN A 85 -5.89 8.77 -5.00
C ASN A 85 -7.29 8.17 -4.82
N LEU A 86 -7.54 7.55 -3.67
CA LEU A 86 -8.85 7.05 -3.25
C LEU A 86 -9.28 7.87 -2.04
N ALA A 87 -10.21 8.80 -2.25
CA ALA A 87 -10.65 9.70 -1.19
C ALA A 87 -12.18 9.74 -1.06
N ASN A 88 -12.70 9.66 0.16
CA ASN A 88 -14.14 9.79 0.46
C ASN A 88 -15.02 8.78 -0.32
N ASN A 89 -14.54 7.54 -0.49
CA ASN A 89 -15.31 6.46 -1.10
C ASN A 89 -15.80 5.53 0.01
N THR A 90 -16.86 5.94 0.70
CA THR A 90 -17.29 5.30 1.95
C THR A 90 -17.84 3.90 1.78
N GLU A 91 -18.20 3.48 0.56
CA GLU A 91 -18.60 2.10 0.22
C GLU A 91 -17.45 1.21 -0.26
N MET A 92 -16.24 1.78 -0.42
CA MET A 92 -15.07 1.05 -0.90
C MET A 92 -14.52 0.14 0.20
N THR A 93 -14.70 -1.17 0.04
CA THR A 93 -14.31 -2.18 1.05
C THR A 93 -13.06 -2.96 0.65
N ARG A 94 -12.65 -2.92 -0.62
CA ARG A 94 -11.46 -3.60 -1.12
C ARG A 94 -10.77 -2.76 -2.18
N LEU A 95 -9.45 -2.90 -2.29
CA LEU A 95 -8.71 -2.32 -3.41
C LEU A 95 -9.05 -3.08 -4.70
N GLY A 96 -8.84 -4.41 -4.74
CA GLY A 96 -9.28 -5.24 -5.87
C GLY A 96 -8.58 -4.88 -7.18
N PHE A 97 -7.31 -4.52 -7.06
CA PHE A 97 -6.47 -4.00 -8.14
C PHE A 97 -5.50 -5.09 -8.60
N PRO A 98 -5.11 -5.13 -9.89
CA PRO A 98 -4.25 -6.20 -10.39
C PRO A 98 -2.86 -6.12 -9.75
N LEU A 99 -2.44 -7.25 -9.17
CA LEU A 99 -1.13 -7.40 -8.51
C LEU A 99 0.05 -7.42 -9.51
N LEU A 100 -0.22 -7.54 -10.81
CA LEU A 100 0.80 -7.57 -11.87
C LEU A 100 1.25 -6.18 -12.33
N MET A 101 0.75 -5.10 -11.71
CA MET A 101 0.94 -3.75 -12.23
C MET A 101 2.32 -3.17 -11.96
N GLU A 102 3.18 -2.90 -12.95
CA GLU A 102 4.37 -2.11 -12.65
C GLU A 102 4.03 -0.61 -12.53
N ILE A 103 4.45 0.07 -11.45
CA ILE A 103 4.29 1.54 -11.32
C ILE A 103 5.63 2.22 -11.62
N GLN A 104 5.78 2.69 -12.85
CA GLN A 104 6.97 3.38 -13.34
C GLN A 104 6.86 4.89 -13.16
N ASN A 105 7.96 5.53 -12.78
CA ASN A 105 8.08 6.99 -12.76
C ASN A 105 9.06 7.45 -13.84
N SER A 106 8.95 8.70 -14.30
CA SER A 106 9.81 9.26 -15.35
C SER A 106 11.30 9.26 -14.99
N LYS A 107 11.61 9.34 -13.69
CA LYS A 107 12.92 9.02 -13.11
C LYS A 107 12.72 8.05 -11.96
N SER A 108 13.55 7.01 -11.89
CA SER A 108 13.44 5.95 -10.88
C SER A 108 13.64 6.44 -9.44
N SER A 109 14.39 7.53 -9.24
CA SER A 109 14.62 8.12 -7.92
C SER A 109 13.45 8.93 -7.39
N ASN A 110 12.51 9.34 -8.24
CA ASN A 110 11.48 10.28 -7.86
C ASN A 110 10.40 9.60 -7.02
N MET A 111 9.97 10.27 -5.95
CA MET A 111 8.96 9.75 -5.04
C MET A 111 7.63 9.44 -5.74
N LYS A 112 7.07 8.27 -5.45
CA LYS A 112 5.75 7.83 -5.88
C LYS A 112 4.80 7.91 -4.69
N LEU A 113 3.74 8.72 -4.78
CA LEU A 113 2.78 8.90 -3.69
C LEU A 113 1.41 8.28 -3.98
N ALA A 114 0.84 7.61 -2.99
CA ALA A 114 -0.56 7.19 -2.97
C ALA A 114 -1.33 7.87 -1.83
N ASN A 115 -2.66 7.89 -1.92
CA ASN A 115 -3.52 8.45 -0.87
C ASN A 115 -4.76 7.58 -0.72
N PHE A 116 -4.94 6.98 0.46
CA PHE A 116 -6.13 6.23 0.86
C PHE A 116 -6.72 6.88 2.10
N GLU A 117 -7.83 7.60 1.90
CA GLU A 117 -8.41 8.50 2.90
C GLU A 117 -9.94 8.40 2.89
N ASN A 118 -10.55 8.30 4.07
CA ASN A 118 -12.00 8.27 4.26
C ASN A 118 -12.69 7.19 3.38
N LEU A 119 -12.13 5.98 3.38
CA LEU A 119 -12.72 4.79 2.76
C LEU A 119 -13.68 4.09 3.73
N HIS A 120 -14.28 2.96 3.33
CA HIS A 120 -15.12 2.19 4.25
C HIS A 120 -14.29 1.74 5.48
N PRO A 121 -14.86 1.70 6.71
CA PRO A 121 -14.16 1.23 7.91
C PRO A 121 -13.59 -0.20 7.82
N ASP A 122 -14.17 -1.01 6.95
CA ASP A 122 -13.71 -2.39 6.64
C ASP A 122 -12.79 -2.46 5.42
N PHE A 123 -12.40 -1.32 4.84
CA PHE A 123 -11.42 -1.31 3.76
C PHE A 123 -10.11 -1.95 4.22
N CYS A 124 -9.67 -2.96 3.46
CA CYS A 124 -8.43 -3.65 3.75
C CYS A 124 -7.64 -3.97 2.48
N LEU A 125 -6.32 -4.06 2.65
CA LEU A 125 -5.38 -4.55 1.66
C LEU A 125 -4.97 -5.98 2.03
N THR A 126 -4.91 -6.87 1.05
CA THR A 126 -4.28 -8.19 1.22
C THR A 126 -2.79 -8.07 1.46
N VAL A 127 -2.17 -9.15 1.91
CA VAL A 127 -0.71 -9.22 2.07
C VAL A 127 -0.02 -8.91 0.75
N GLU A 128 -0.52 -9.46 -0.35
CA GLU A 128 0.00 -9.23 -1.69
C GLU A 128 -0.17 -7.78 -2.15
N GLU A 129 -1.35 -7.17 -1.92
CA GLU A 129 -1.59 -5.76 -2.27
C GLU A 129 -0.68 -4.82 -1.46
N MET A 130 -0.43 -5.10 -0.18
CA MET A 130 0.48 -4.28 0.63
C MET A 130 1.94 -4.48 0.22
N ALA A 131 2.38 -5.73 0.04
CA ALA A 131 3.74 -6.04 -0.42
C ALA A 131 4.04 -5.38 -1.77
N PHE A 132 3.06 -5.40 -2.68
CA PHE A 132 3.12 -4.70 -3.96
C PHE A 132 3.50 -3.22 -3.83
N PHE A 133 2.84 -2.48 -2.92
CA PHE A 133 3.16 -1.06 -2.70
C PHE A 133 4.57 -0.86 -2.10
N LEU A 134 4.97 -1.73 -1.17
CA LEU A 134 6.29 -1.67 -0.55
C LEU A 134 7.42 -1.95 -1.55
N GLU A 135 7.26 -3.00 -2.36
CA GLU A 135 8.24 -3.40 -3.38
C GLU A 135 8.34 -2.37 -4.51
N ASN A 136 7.23 -1.70 -4.82
CA ASN A 136 7.24 -0.55 -5.72
C ASN A 136 7.77 0.74 -5.05
N GLY A 137 8.16 0.75 -3.78
CA GLY A 137 8.68 1.95 -3.11
C GLY A 137 7.66 3.09 -3.07
N ILE A 138 6.39 2.75 -2.85
CA ILE A 138 5.29 3.71 -2.77
C ILE A 138 5.21 4.28 -1.36
N ALA A 139 5.26 5.62 -1.27
CA ALA A 139 4.96 6.34 -0.04
C ALA A 139 3.48 6.77 -0.03
N PHE A 140 2.92 6.97 1.16
CA PHE A 140 1.51 7.33 1.33
C PHE A 140 1.39 8.72 1.97
N LYS A 141 0.54 9.57 1.36
CA LYS A 141 0.12 10.83 1.99
C LYS A 141 -0.81 10.55 3.18
N ASN A 142 -1.80 9.69 2.97
CA ASN A 142 -2.62 9.08 4.00
C ASN A 142 -2.73 7.58 3.72
N LEU A 143 -2.64 6.76 4.76
CA LEU A 143 -2.81 5.30 4.70
C LEU A 143 -3.79 4.87 5.79
N GLN A 144 -5.08 5.08 5.55
CA GLN A 144 -6.15 4.66 6.47
C GLN A 144 -6.67 3.27 6.09
N VAL A 145 -5.85 2.24 6.29
CA VAL A 145 -6.18 0.87 5.86
C VAL A 145 -5.89 -0.16 6.94
N LYS A 146 -6.52 -1.32 6.83
CA LYS A 146 -6.18 -2.54 7.57
C LYS A 146 -5.55 -3.57 6.63
N ILE A 147 -4.84 -4.54 7.18
CA ILE A 147 -4.55 -5.77 6.43
C ILE A 147 -5.78 -6.68 6.51
N CYS A 148 -6.18 -7.26 5.39
CA CYS A 148 -7.29 -8.21 5.35
C CYS A 148 -6.96 -9.45 6.20
N PRO A 149 -7.95 -10.09 6.84
CA PRO A 149 -7.71 -11.34 7.57
C PRO A 149 -6.97 -12.36 6.71
N GLU A 150 -5.86 -12.86 7.25
CA GLU A 150 -4.98 -13.80 6.56
C GLU A 150 -4.90 -15.11 7.35
N ASN A 151 -5.41 -16.19 6.75
CA ASN A 151 -5.41 -17.51 7.37
C ASN A 151 -4.30 -18.41 6.81
N ARG A 152 -3.62 -17.98 5.75
CA ARG A 152 -2.51 -18.72 5.14
C ARG A 152 -1.25 -18.53 5.96
N THR A 153 -0.53 -19.62 6.20
CA THR A 153 0.80 -19.60 6.83
C THR A 153 1.92 -19.40 5.81
N LYS A 154 1.59 -19.43 4.51
CA LYS A 154 2.54 -19.25 3.42
C LYS A 154 1.84 -18.70 2.18
N ILE A 155 2.45 -17.69 1.55
CA ILE A 155 2.04 -17.14 0.26
C ILE A 155 3.25 -17.19 -0.66
N HIS A 156 3.15 -17.92 -1.78
CA HIS A 156 4.30 -18.23 -2.64
C HIS A 156 5.47 -18.79 -1.81
N ASN A 157 6.59 -18.07 -1.72
CA ASN A 157 7.76 -18.44 -0.92
C ASN A 157 7.87 -17.67 0.40
N THR A 158 6.89 -16.84 0.74
CA THR A 158 6.86 -16.02 1.96
C THR A 158 6.15 -16.77 3.07
N VAL A 159 6.88 -17.14 4.12
CA VAL A 159 6.32 -17.70 5.36
C VAL A 159 5.74 -16.58 6.21
N ILE A 160 4.48 -16.74 6.61
CA ILE A 160 3.71 -15.76 7.38
C ILE A 160 3.59 -16.25 8.82
N CYS A 161 3.98 -15.39 9.75
CA CYS A 161 3.93 -15.65 11.17
C CYS A 161 3.08 -14.59 11.86
N THR A 162 2.21 -15.01 12.78
CA THR A 162 1.54 -14.08 13.69
C THR A 162 2.42 -13.86 14.91
N PHE A 163 2.65 -12.60 15.27
CA PHE A 163 3.42 -12.28 16.46
C PHE A 163 2.55 -12.41 17.72
N GLU A 164 3.05 -13.18 18.69
CA GLU A 164 2.54 -13.19 20.07
C GLU A 164 3.60 -12.66 21.04
N SER A 165 4.83 -13.16 20.89
CA SER A 165 6.01 -12.82 21.69
C SER A 165 7.28 -13.37 21.02
N MET A 166 8.45 -12.89 21.41
CA MET A 166 9.74 -13.29 20.83
C MET A 166 10.08 -14.79 21.04
N ASP A 167 9.75 -15.33 22.22
CA ASP A 167 9.93 -16.74 22.56
C ASP A 167 9.05 -17.68 21.73
N ARG A 168 7.81 -17.27 21.42
CA ARG A 168 6.84 -18.05 20.64
C ARG A 168 6.89 -17.83 19.15
N LEU A 169 7.57 -16.77 18.69
CA LEU A 169 7.74 -16.54 17.27
C LEU A 169 8.42 -17.77 16.63
N PRO A 170 7.86 -18.34 15.55
CA PRO A 170 8.52 -19.44 14.84
C PRO A 170 9.82 -19.00 14.17
N ASP A 171 10.71 -19.94 13.89
CA ASP A 171 11.90 -19.68 13.06
C ASP A 171 11.51 -19.57 11.58
N GLY A 172 12.30 -18.82 10.80
CA GLY A 172 12.15 -18.76 9.34
C GLY A 172 11.00 -17.89 8.83
N CYS A 173 10.41 -17.05 9.69
CA CYS A 173 9.40 -16.08 9.28
C CYS A 173 9.96 -15.11 8.24
N ASN A 174 9.21 -14.90 7.15
CA ASN A 174 9.52 -13.85 6.16
C ASN A 174 8.63 -12.62 6.34
N LEU A 175 7.42 -12.83 6.83
CA LEU A 175 6.46 -11.78 7.13
C LEU A 175 5.93 -11.99 8.55
N ILE A 176 5.93 -10.92 9.33
CA ILE A 176 5.33 -10.88 10.67
C ILE A 176 4.04 -10.06 10.62
N MET A 177 2.94 -10.67 11.07
CA MET A 177 1.65 -10.04 11.30
C MET A 177 1.50 -9.67 12.77
N GLY A 178 1.21 -8.40 13.07
CA GLY A 178 1.04 -7.89 14.42
C GLY A 178 2.20 -7.03 14.91
N ASP A 179 2.05 -6.46 16.09
CA ASP A 179 3.02 -5.54 16.68
C ASP A 179 4.20 -6.31 17.28
N LEU A 180 5.38 -6.15 16.70
CA LEU A 180 6.63 -6.75 17.16
C LEU A 180 7.13 -6.00 18.40
N ILE A 181 6.95 -6.60 19.57
CA ILE A 181 7.36 -6.03 20.85
C ILE A 181 8.61 -6.74 21.35
N VAL A 182 9.73 -6.02 21.43
CA VAL A 182 11.01 -6.51 21.93
C VAL A 182 11.18 -6.08 23.39
N ASN A 183 11.20 -7.05 24.31
CA ASN A 183 11.39 -6.83 25.74
C ASN A 183 12.87 -7.02 26.13
N PRO A 184 13.30 -6.45 27.28
CA PRO A 184 14.60 -6.77 27.84
C PRO A 184 14.71 -8.27 28.15
N GLY A 185 15.75 -8.94 27.65
CA GLY A 185 15.93 -10.39 27.79
C GLY A 185 15.55 -11.20 26.55
N ASP A 186 14.96 -10.57 25.52
CA ASP A 186 14.58 -11.25 24.28
C ASP A 186 15.77 -11.43 23.30
N GLU A 187 16.98 -11.02 23.67
CA GLU A 187 18.17 -11.03 22.80
C GLU A 187 18.48 -12.44 22.24
N ASP A 188 18.27 -13.49 23.03
CA ASP A 188 18.47 -14.88 22.61
C ASP A 188 17.50 -15.33 21.50
N HIS A 189 16.42 -14.60 21.29
CA HIS A 189 15.41 -14.86 20.25
C HIS A 189 15.60 -14.01 18.99
N PHE A 190 16.59 -13.12 18.94
CA PHE A 190 16.84 -12.27 17.76
C PHE A 190 17.16 -13.05 16.47
N PRO A 191 17.83 -14.22 16.50
CA PRO A 191 18.06 -15.01 15.29
C PRO A 191 16.78 -15.36 14.52
N LYS A 192 15.62 -15.40 15.19
CA LYS A 192 14.32 -15.65 14.56
C LYS A 192 13.89 -14.55 13.59
N LEU A 193 14.42 -13.34 13.77
CA LEU A 193 14.12 -12.18 12.93
C LEU A 193 15.01 -12.07 11.69
N GLU A 194 16.04 -12.92 11.56
CA GLU A 194 17.05 -12.83 10.49
C GLU A 194 16.45 -12.86 9.08
N ASN A 195 15.39 -13.65 8.88
CA ASN A 195 14.74 -13.84 7.58
C ASN A 195 13.53 -12.92 7.35
N VAL A 196 13.20 -12.07 8.32
CA VAL A 196 12.02 -11.20 8.26
C VAL A 196 12.26 -10.07 7.27
N ARG A 197 11.38 -9.97 6.28
CA ARG A 197 11.40 -8.95 5.23
C ARG A 197 10.29 -7.92 5.40
N TYR A 198 9.14 -8.35 5.91
CA TYR A 198 7.97 -7.50 6.10
C TYR A 198 7.48 -7.59 7.53
N LEU A 199 7.17 -6.43 8.12
CA LEU A 199 6.47 -6.30 9.38
C LEU A 199 5.17 -5.54 9.12
N PHE A 200 4.04 -6.22 9.24
CA PHE A 200 2.71 -5.63 9.12
C PHE A 200 2.14 -5.39 10.52
N GLY A 201 2.63 -4.31 11.10
CA GLY A 201 2.36 -3.87 12.47
C GLY A 201 3.37 -2.80 12.87
N SER A 202 3.48 -2.53 14.17
CA SER A 202 4.48 -1.64 14.73
C SER A 202 5.69 -2.41 15.28
N LEU A 203 6.83 -1.72 15.38
CA LEU A 203 8.00 -2.20 16.12
C LEU A 203 8.12 -1.37 17.40
N GLU A 204 7.98 -2.02 18.55
CA GLU A 204 8.15 -1.41 19.86
C GLU A 204 9.32 -2.07 20.59
N ARG A 205 10.26 -1.27 21.09
CA ARG A 205 11.34 -1.74 21.97
C ARG A 205 11.10 -1.23 23.38
N LYS A 206 10.90 -2.13 24.33
CA LYS A 206 10.80 -1.76 25.75
C LYS A 206 12.19 -1.60 26.35
N LEU A 207 12.40 -0.47 27.00
CA LEU A 207 13.64 -0.18 27.71
C LEU A 207 13.52 -0.66 29.16
N LYS A 208 14.57 -1.33 29.65
CA LYS A 208 14.73 -1.55 31.08
C LYS A 208 15.23 -0.26 31.71
N LEU A 209 14.35 0.47 32.40
CA LEU A 209 14.77 1.55 33.28
C LEU A 209 15.40 0.92 34.53
N SER A 210 16.73 0.85 34.58
CA SER A 210 17.44 0.68 35.84
C SER A 210 17.54 2.06 36.50
N ILE A 211 16.74 2.31 37.53
CA ILE A 211 17.04 3.39 38.48
C ILE A 211 18.20 2.85 39.32
N ASP A 212 19.43 3.19 38.94
CA ASP A 212 20.59 3.02 39.81
C ASP A 212 20.40 3.95 41.01
N THR A 213 19.98 3.39 42.15
CA THR A 213 20.05 4.10 43.43
C THR A 213 21.49 4.03 43.94
N HIS A 214 22.42 4.73 43.27
CA HIS A 214 23.72 5.13 43.80
C HIS A 214 23.99 6.58 43.36
N PRO A 215 24.23 7.52 44.29
CA PRO A 215 24.39 8.93 43.94
C PRO A 215 25.84 9.17 43.57
N ASP A 216 26.15 9.32 42.28
CA ASP A 216 27.37 10.00 41.83
C ASP A 216 27.10 10.75 40.51
N PRO A 217 27.81 11.87 40.26
CA PRO A 217 27.27 12.98 39.50
C PRO A 217 27.26 12.75 37.99
N ILE A 218 26.17 13.24 37.38
CA ILE A 218 25.81 13.16 35.97
C ILE A 218 26.88 13.83 35.10
N GLU A 219 27.57 13.04 34.26
CA GLU A 219 28.19 13.54 33.03
C GLU A 219 27.28 13.15 31.85
N MET A 220 26.59 14.14 31.28
CA MET A 220 25.76 13.95 30.08
C MET A 220 26.67 13.80 28.86
N VAL A 221 26.78 12.58 28.33
CA VAL A 221 27.31 12.36 26.97
C VAL A 221 26.12 12.23 26.01
N TYR A 222 25.86 13.28 25.25
CA TYR A 222 24.93 13.25 24.12
C TYR A 222 25.53 12.39 22.98
N GLY A 223 25.03 11.17 22.82
CA GLY A 223 25.27 10.37 21.61
C GLY A 223 24.34 10.81 20.49
N ARG A 224 24.90 11.49 19.47
CA ARG A 224 24.27 11.63 18.15
C ARG A 224 24.43 10.31 17.39
N TYR A 225 23.33 9.80 16.85
CA TYR A 225 23.36 8.90 15.69
C TYR A 225 22.38 9.45 14.64
N CYS A 226 22.94 9.95 13.54
CA CYS A 226 22.39 9.83 12.20
C CYS A 226 23.33 8.87 11.44
#